data_AF-A0AAV2F5I0-F1
#
_entry.id   AF-A0AAV2F5I0-F1
#
_cell.length_a   1.000
_cell.length_b   1.000
_cell.length_c   1.000
_cell.angle_alpha   90.00
_cell.angle_beta   90.00
_cell.angle_gamma   90.00
#
_symmetry.space_group_name_H-M   'P 1'
#
loop_
_entity.id
_entity.type
_entity.pdbx_description
1 polymer ?
#
loop_
_entity_poly.entity_id
_entity_poly.type
_entity_poly.pdbx_seq_one_letter_code
_entity_poly.pdbx_strand_id
1 'polypeptide(L)'
;MFADQASGSIFNRWNGKPYSQKFQDILDKRNILSVWKHKEEILDALKKNQVLVLVDETGSGKTTQIPQFVLEMMMMMMMETTPSDDMRRKKVMVGCTQPRRVAEISVS
;
A
#
# COMPACT_ATOMS: atom_id res chain seq x y z
N MET A 1 -8.30 12.68 -3.76
CA MET A 1 -9.13 11.63 -3.14
C MET A 1 -8.54 10.29 -3.55
N PHE A 2 -7.77 9.65 -2.68
CA PHE A 2 -7.16 8.34 -2.94
C PHE A 2 -8.19 7.25 -2.64
N ALA A 3 -9.28 7.25 -3.42
CA ALA A 3 -10.34 6.30 -3.22
C ALA A 3 -9.78 4.88 -3.37
N ASP A 4 -10.02 4.06 -2.37
CA ASP A 4 -9.75 2.63 -2.32
C ASP A 4 -10.54 1.91 -3.42
N GLN A 5 -10.01 1.92 -4.65
CA GLN A 5 -10.59 1.20 -5.79
C GLN A 5 -10.52 -0.33 -5.63
N ALA A 6 -9.89 -0.85 -4.57
CA ALA A 6 -9.97 -2.27 -4.24
C ALA A 6 -11.38 -2.69 -3.77
N SER A 7 -12.15 -1.77 -3.17
CA SER A 7 -13.49 -2.10 -2.63
C SER A 7 -14.57 -2.31 -3.70
N GLY A 8 -14.37 -1.80 -4.93
CA GLY A 8 -15.35 -1.92 -6.03
C GLY A 8 -14.97 -2.88 -7.16
N SER A 9 -13.69 -3.28 -7.25
CA SER A 9 -13.22 -4.16 -8.32
C SER A 9 -13.28 -5.62 -7.89
N ILE A 10 -13.97 -6.46 -8.67
CA ILE A 10 -14.01 -7.91 -8.46
C ILE A 10 -12.62 -8.55 -8.71
N PHE A 11 -11.79 -7.90 -9.54
CA PHE A 11 -10.49 -8.40 -9.98
C PHE A 11 -9.34 -7.68 -9.28
N ASN A 12 -8.32 -8.46 -8.91
CA ASN A 12 -7.06 -8.01 -8.36
C ASN A 12 -6.21 -7.34 -9.43
N ARG A 13 -5.93 -6.06 -9.24
CA ARG A 13 -5.18 -5.23 -10.19
C ARG A 13 -3.75 -5.70 -10.47
N TRP A 14 -3.15 -6.49 -9.58
CA TRP A 14 -1.76 -6.93 -9.69
C TRP A 14 -1.59 -8.21 -10.52
N ASN A 15 -2.62 -9.04 -10.61
CA ASN A 15 -2.55 -10.34 -11.31
C ASN A 15 -3.75 -10.67 -12.20
N GLY A 16 -4.77 -9.80 -12.24
CA GLY A 16 -5.98 -9.94 -13.04
C GLY A 16 -6.96 -11.02 -12.58
N LYS A 17 -6.69 -11.70 -11.46
CA LYS A 17 -7.56 -12.78 -10.93
C LYS A 17 -8.61 -12.21 -9.99
N PRO A 18 -9.78 -12.84 -9.83
CA PRO A 18 -10.78 -12.39 -8.86
C PRO A 18 -10.21 -12.44 -7.44
N TYR A 19 -10.62 -11.50 -6.59
CA TYR A 19 -10.28 -11.56 -5.17
C TYR A 19 -10.92 -12.78 -4.50
N SER A 20 -10.18 -13.46 -3.64
CA SER A 20 -10.69 -14.62 -2.89
C SER A 20 -11.47 -14.17 -1.65
N GLN A 21 -12.30 -15.05 -1.09
CA GLN A 21 -12.97 -14.78 0.18
C GLN A 21 -11.96 -14.46 1.30
N LYS A 22 -10.87 -15.22 1.37
CA LYS A 22 -9.77 -14.99 2.32
C LYS A 22 -9.17 -13.59 2.19
N PHE A 23 -9.09 -13.03 0.98
CA PHE A 23 -8.62 -11.66 0.79
C PHE A 23 -9.59 -10.66 1.44
N GLN A 24 -10.90 -10.82 1.24
CA GLN A 24 -11.92 -9.95 1.83
C GLN A 24 -11.87 -10.01 3.36
N ASP A 25 -11.78 -11.21 3.94
CA ASP A 25 -11.70 -11.38 5.39
C ASP A 25 -10.44 -10.70 6.00
N ILE A 26 -9.33 -10.69 5.25
CA ILE A 26 -8.09 -10.00 5.65
C ILE A 26 -8.25 -8.48 5.47
N LEU A 27 -8.91 -8.03 4.41
CA LEU A 27 -9.16 -6.62 4.14
C LEU A 27 -9.99 -6.00 5.27
N ASP A 28 -11.06 -6.66 5.69
CA ASP A 28 -11.90 -6.20 6.81
C ASP A 28 -11.10 -6.03 8.10
N LYS A 29 -10.19 -6.97 8.39
CA LYS A 29 -9.28 -6.88 9.55
C LYS A 29 -8.26 -5.75 9.43
N ARG A 30 -7.85 -5.38 8.21
CA ARG A 30 -6.90 -4.28 7.97
C ARG A 30 -7.59 -2.93 8.14
N ASN A 31 -8.84 -2.82 7.71
CA ASN A 31 -9.64 -1.59 7.78
C ASN A 31 -9.86 -1.08 9.20
N ILE A 32 -9.83 -1.98 10.19
CA ILE A 32 -10.01 -1.61 11.61
C ILE A 32 -8.71 -1.16 12.30
N LEU A 33 -7.54 -1.33 11.68
CA LEU A 33 -6.26 -0.92 12.25
C LEU A 33 -6.16 0.61 12.34
N SER A 34 -5.52 1.13 13.39
CA SER A 34 -5.41 2.58 13.59
C SER A 34 -4.70 3.27 12.42
N VAL A 35 -3.63 2.68 11.89
CA VAL A 35 -2.90 3.23 10.73
C VAL A 35 -3.78 3.38 9.48
N TRP A 36 -4.82 2.55 9.32
CA TRP A 36 -5.75 2.63 8.18
C TRP A 36 -6.56 3.93 8.22
N LYS A 37 -6.98 4.37 9.41
CA LYS A 37 -7.74 5.60 9.61
C LYS A 37 -6.95 6.85 9.20
N HIS A 38 -5.62 6.79 9.29
CA HIS A 38 -4.71 7.86 8.92
C HIS A 38 -4.13 7.71 7.50
N LYS A 39 -4.63 6.76 6.68
CA LYS A 39 -4.08 6.48 5.34
C LYS A 39 -3.95 7.74 4.48
N GLU A 40 -5.02 8.53 4.37
CA GLU A 40 -5.02 9.73 3.53
C GLU A 40 -4.03 10.79 4.04
N GLU A 41 -4.01 11.04 5.34
CA GLU A 41 -3.10 11.98 5.99
C GLU A 41 -1.63 11.61 5.76
N ILE A 42 -1.29 10.31 5.92
CA ILE A 42 0.05 9.78 5.69
C ILE A 42 0.46 9.99 4.23
N LEU A 43 -0.41 9.65 3.28
CA LEU A 43 -0.12 9.77 1.84
C LEU A 43 0.01 11.23 1.40
N ASP A 44 -0.81 12.13 1.94
CA ASP A 44 -0.71 13.56 1.67
C ASP A 44 0.56 14.18 2.27
N ALA A 45 0.96 13.75 3.47
CA ALA A 45 2.22 14.17 4.07
C ALA A 45 3.42 13.66 3.25
N LEU A 46 3.38 12.40 2.80
CA LEU A 46 4.43 11.80 1.97
C LEU A 46 4.54 12.47 0.60
N LYS A 47 3.43 12.90 0.00
CA LYS A 47 3.43 13.69 -1.24
C LYS A 47 4.14 15.03 -1.11
N LYS A 48 4.00 15.69 0.04
CA LYS A 48 4.50 17.04 0.29
C LYS A 48 5.94 17.05 0.83
N ASN A 49 6.39 15.94 1.42
CA ASN A 49 7.66 15.85 2.12
C ASN A 49 8.49 14.68 1.59
N GLN A 50 9.77 14.93 1.28
CA GLN A 50 10.70 13.88 0.87
C GLN A 50 10.95 12.85 1.98
N VAL A 51 10.85 13.27 3.25
CA VAL A 51 11.05 12.42 4.43
C VAL A 51 9.86 12.59 5.36
N LEU A 52 9.30 11.47 5.83
CA LEU A 52 8.20 11.42 6.77
C LEU A 52 8.58 10.52 7.95
N VAL A 53 8.45 11.04 9.17
CA VAL A 53 8.66 10.27 10.40
C VAL A 53 7.28 9.89 10.95
N LEU A 54 7.02 8.59 11.09
CA LEU A 54 5.77 8.06 11.59
C LEU A 54 5.98 7.43 12.97
N VAL A 55 5.24 7.92 13.96
CA VAL A 55 5.24 7.41 15.34
C VAL A 55 3.83 6.98 15.69
N ASP A 56 3.70 5.75 16.16
CA ASP A 56 2.41 5.14 16.51
C ASP A 56 2.68 3.92 17.40
N GLU A 57 1.68 3.40 18.10
CA GLU A 57 1.82 2.29 19.03
C GLU A 57 2.20 0.96 18.35
N THR A 58 2.75 0.03 19.11
CA THR A 58 3.02 -1.33 18.61
C THR A 58 1.70 -2.03 18.28
N GLY A 59 1.65 -2.77 17.17
CA GLY A 59 0.42 -3.45 16.72
C GLY A 59 -0.53 -2.57 15.90
N SER A 60 -0.19 -1.30 15.68
CA SER A 60 -1.01 -0.38 14.89
C SER A 60 -1.11 -0.67 13.40
N GLY A 61 -0.27 -1.60 12.90
CA GLY A 61 -0.26 -2.02 11.50
C GLY A 61 0.78 -1.32 10.62
N LYS A 62 1.62 -0.42 11.15
CA LYS A 62 2.66 0.31 10.40
C LYS A 62 3.42 -0.54 9.38
N THR A 63 4.08 -1.60 9.86
CA THR A 63 4.96 -2.45 9.06
C THR A 63 4.24 -3.18 7.92
N THR A 64 2.96 -3.51 8.10
CA THR A 64 2.19 -4.27 7.10
C THR A 64 1.41 -3.36 6.16
N GLN A 65 0.88 -2.22 6.63
CA GLN A 65 -0.01 -1.37 5.85
C GLN A 65 0.70 -0.25 5.10
N ILE A 66 1.69 0.42 5.71
CA ILE A 66 2.36 1.58 5.08
C ILE A 66 3.00 1.20 3.73
N PRO A 67 3.74 0.09 3.59
CA PRO A 67 4.35 -0.26 2.32
C PRO A 67 3.33 -0.46 1.20
N GLN A 68 2.15 -1.03 1.53
CA GLN A 68 1.06 -1.23 0.58
C GLN A 68 0.46 0.11 0.14
N PHE A 69 0.21 1.03 1.09
CA PHE A 69 -0.30 2.36 0.77
C PHE A 69 0.64 3.14 -0.14
N VAL A 70 1.96 3.09 0.14
CA VAL A 70 2.98 3.75 -0.67
C VAL A 70 3.06 3.14 -2.08
N LEU A 71 3.03 1.80 -2.18
CA LEU A 71 3.05 1.11 -3.47
C LEU A 71 1.84 1.50 -4.34
N GLU A 72 0.64 1.51 -3.75
CA GLU A 72 -0.60 1.91 -4.43
C GLU A 72 -0.51 3.36 -4.92
N MET A 73 -0.06 4.28 -4.06
CA MET A 73 0.10 5.69 -4.39
C MET A 73 1.07 5.89 -5.56
N MET A 74 2.26 5.29 -5.48
CA MET A 74 3.29 5.42 -6.52
C MET A 74 2.81 4.84 -7.86
N MET A 75 2.10 3.71 -7.84
CA MET A 75 1.52 3.12 -9.04
C MET A 75 0.50 4.06 -9.68
N MET A 76 -0.40 4.67 -8.89
CA MET A 76 -1.40 5.61 -9.42
C MET A 76 -0.74 6.86 -10.04
N MET A 77 0.25 7.45 -9.36
CA MET A 77 0.99 8.60 -9.88
C MET A 77 1.73 8.29 -11.20
N MET A 78 2.27 7.08 -11.34
CA MET A 78 2.92 6.68 -12.60
C MET A 78 1.91 6.51 -13.74
N MET A 79 0.71 6.00 -13.47
CA MET A 79 -0.33 5.89 -14.51
C MET A 79 -0.81 7.26 -15.01
N GLU A 80 -0.84 8.28 -14.14
CA GLU A 80 -1.24 9.65 -14.51
C GLU A 80 -0.19 10.39 -15.35
N THR A 81 1.11 10.10 -15.14
CA THR A 81 2.23 10.88 -15.72
C THR A 81 2.81 10.29 -17.00
N THR A 82 2.40 9.08 -17.41
CA THR A 82 2.92 8.42 -18.61
C THR A 82 1.78 8.06 -19.57
N PRO A 83 1.47 8.91 -20.56
CA PRO A 83 0.53 8.57 -21.61
C PRO A 83 1.20 7.63 -22.61
N SER A 84 0.71 6.39 -22.68
CA SER A 84 0.76 5.52 -23.87
C SER A 84 2.13 5.00 -24.34
N ASP A 85 2.16 3.71 -24.68
CA ASP A 85 3.16 2.98 -25.48
C ASP A 85 4.56 2.63 -24.91
N ASP A 86 5.11 3.33 -23.91
CA ASP A 86 6.35 2.90 -23.20
C ASP A 86 6.08 2.33 -21.80
N MET A 87 4.91 1.71 -21.62
CA MET A 87 4.44 1.10 -20.37
C MET A 87 5.33 -0.07 -19.88
N ARG A 88 6.33 -0.49 -20.68
CA ARG A 88 7.13 -1.70 -20.39
C ARG A 88 8.23 -1.53 -19.34
N ARG A 89 8.55 -0.34 -18.80
CA ARG A 89 9.82 -0.21 -18.03
C ARG A 89 9.88 0.59 -16.74
N LYS A 90 8.84 1.27 -16.26
CA LYS A 90 8.91 1.87 -14.91
C LYS A 90 8.39 0.91 -13.85
N LYS A 91 9.31 0.11 -13.31
CA LYS A 91 9.07 -0.70 -12.11
C LYS A 91 9.08 0.21 -10.88
N VAL A 92 7.97 0.25 -10.15
CA VAL A 92 7.93 0.80 -8.78
C VAL A 92 8.43 -0.27 -7.82
N MET A 93 9.28 0.12 -6.88
CA MET A 93 9.69 -0.74 -5.77
C MET A 93 9.60 0.03 -4.46
N VAL A 94 9.11 -0.62 -3.42
CA VAL A 94 9.11 -0.11 -2.04
C VAL A 94 10.07 -0.97 -1.23
N GLY A 95 11.12 -0.36 -0.70
CA GLY A 95 12.07 -1.03 0.19
C GLY A 95 11.58 -0.95 1.63
N CYS A 96 11.55 -2.09 2.33
CA CYS A 96 11.21 -2.15 3.75
C CYS A 96 12.26 -2.97 4.48
N THR A 97 12.94 -2.38 5.45
CA THR A 97 13.99 -3.05 6.22
C THR A 97 13.44 -3.54 7.55
N GLN A 98 13.78 -4.77 7.93
CA GLN A 98 13.49 -5.33 9.25
C GLN A 98 14.80 -5.56 10.03
N PRO A 99 14.86 -5.28 11.33
CA PRO A 99 16.08 -5.45 12.13
C PRO A 99 16.47 -6.92 12.33
N ARG A 100 15.53 -7.86 12.15
CA ARG A 100 15.75 -9.30 12.33
C ARG A 100 15.25 -10.06 11.10
N ARG A 101 16.02 -11.05 10.63
CA ARG A 101 15.64 -11.93 9.51
C ARG A 101 14.34 -12.69 9.79
N VAL A 102 14.10 -13.13 11.02
CA VAL A 102 12.84 -13.82 11.39
C VAL A 102 11.64 -12.88 11.22
N ALA A 103 11.81 -11.58 11.50
CA ALA A 103 10.75 -10.60 11.31
C ALA A 103 10.45 -10.37 9.81
N GLU A 104 11.48 -10.30 8.96
CA GLU A 104 11.33 -10.23 7.49
C GLU A 104 10.48 -11.38 6.94
N ILE A 105 10.82 -12.61 7.32
CA ILE A 105 10.11 -13.81 6.86
C ILE A 105 8.66 -13.82 7.37
N SER A 106 8.42 -13.39 8.61
CA SER A 106 7.09 -13.42 9.23
C SER A 106 6.12 -12.34 8.73
N VAL A 107 6.65 -11.25 8.18
CA VAL A 107 5.87 -10.12 7.65
C VAL A 107 5.49 -10.34 6.18
N SER A 108 6.16 -11.28 5.50
CA SER A 108 5.99 -11.63 4.09
C SER A 108 4.70 -12.41 3.80
#